data_AF-I3W0E0-F1
#
_entry.id   AF-I3W0E0-F1
#
_cell.length_a   1.000
_cell.length_b   1.000
_cell.length_c   1.000
_cell.angle_alpha   90.00
_cell.angle_beta   90.00
_cell.angle_gamma   90.00
#
_symmetry.space_group_name_H-M   'P 1'
#
loop_
_entity.id
_entity.type
_entity.pdbx_description
1 polymer ?
#
loop_
_entity_poly.entity_id
_entity_poly.type
_entity_poly.pdbx_seq_one_letter_code
_entity_poly.pdbx_strand_id
1 'polypeptide(L)' 'MNRTDIVLPDYLFYALMHVHQQGYWERLATGTLNLVNIRVSDVQRIELSPR' A
#
# COMPACT_ATOMS: atom_id res chain seq x y z
N MET A 1 -1.63 -3.81 -22.97
CA MET A 1 -3.02 -3.75 -22.48
C MET A 1 -3.01 -4.24 -21.05
N ASN A 2 -3.06 -3.34 -20.06
CA ASN A 2 -3.19 -3.75 -18.66
C ASN A 2 -4.64 -4.17 -18.42
N ARG A 3 -4.85 -5.47 -18.19
CA ARG A 3 -6.16 -6.07 -17.99
C ARG A 3 -6.62 -5.79 -16.55
N THR A 4 -7.15 -4.60 -16.32
CA THR A 4 -7.76 -4.18 -15.04
C THR A 4 -9.08 -4.88 -14.76
N ASP A 5 -9.64 -5.60 -15.74
CA ASP A 5 -10.93 -6.30 -15.65
C ASP A 5 -10.96 -7.48 -14.67
N ILE A 6 -9.80 -7.93 -14.17
CA ILE A 6 -9.65 -9.05 -13.22
C ILE A 6 -9.55 -8.56 -11.77
N VAL A 7 -9.32 -7.26 -11.56
CA VAL A 7 -9.22 -6.70 -10.21
C VAL A 7 -10.64 -6.46 -9.73
N LEU A 8 -11.12 -7.28 -8.77
CA LEU A 8 -12.34 -6.97 -8.02
C LEU A 8 -12.27 -5.47 -7.65
N PRO A 9 -13.32 -4.65 -7.83
CA PRO A 9 -13.27 -3.22 -7.55
C PRO A 9 -12.69 -2.91 -6.16
N ASP A 10 -12.92 -3.80 -5.20
CA ASP A 10 -12.46 -3.71 -3.82
C ASP A 10 -11.14 -4.43 -3.52
N TYR A 11 -10.57 -5.19 -4.47
CA TYR A 11 -9.34 -5.97 -4.25
C TYR A 11 -8.18 -5.08 -3.82
N LEU A 12 -8.06 -3.89 -4.42
CA LEU A 12 -7.02 -2.94 -4.04
C LEU A 12 -7.20 -2.46 -2.60
N PHE A 13 -8.44 -2.25 -2.15
CA PHE A 13 -8.74 -1.89 -0.77
C PHE A 13 -8.28 -2.98 0.20
N TYR A 14 -8.64 -4.25 -0.05
CA TYR A 14 -8.23 -5.36 0.80
C TYR A 14 -6.72 -5.61 0.78
N ALA A 15 -6.08 -5.45 -0.38
CA ALA A 15 -4.63 -5.57 -0.51
C ALA A 15 -3.90 -4.51 0.32
N LEU A 16 -4.31 -3.25 0.21
CA LEU A 16 -3.73 -2.15 0.99
C LEU A 16 -4.06 -2.25 2.48
N MET A 17 -5.25 -2.75 2.84
CA MET A 17 -5.63 -3.04 4.22
C MET A 17 -4.76 -4.16 4.81
N HIS A 18 -4.47 -5.21 4.05
CA HIS A 18 -3.57 -6.29 4.48
C HIS A 18 -2.15 -5.75 4.73
N VAL A 19 -1.62 -4.92 3.81
CA VAL A 19 -0.33 -4.24 3.97
C VAL A 19 -0.33 -3.34 5.22
N HIS A 20 -1.44 -2.65 5.49
CA HIS A 20 -1.59 -1.84 6.70
C HIS A 20 -1.55 -2.68 7.98
N GLN A 21 -2.27 -3.80 8.02
CA GLN A 21 -2.30 -4.71 9.18
C GLN A 21 -0.94 -5.35 9.49
N GLN A 22 -0.04 -5.46 8.51
CA GLN A 22 1.33 -5.93 8.72
C GLN A 22 2.27 -4.89 9.34
N GLY A 23 1.79 -3.67 9.62
CA GLY A 23 2.61 -2.56 10.11
C GLY A 23 3.63 -2.07 9.07
N TYR A 24 3.39 -2.31 7.78
CA TYR A 24 4.34 -1.95 6.71
C TYR A 24 4.54 -0.43 6.64
N TRP A 25 3.45 0.33 6.72
CA TRP A 25 3.48 1.79 6.66
C TRP A 25 4.21 2.43 7.83
N GLU A 26 4.14 1.84 9.03
CA GLU A 26 4.80 2.35 10.22
C GLU A 26 6.32 2.34 10.09
N ARG A 27 6.87 1.37 9.33
CA ARG A 27 8.31 1.26 9.05
C ARG A 27 8.79 2.28 8.02
N LEU A 28 7.90 2.73 7.14
CA LEU A 28 8.17 3.71 6.08
C LEU A 28 7.81 5.13 6.50
N ALA A 29 6.98 5.27 7.53
CA ALA A 29 6.54 6.56 8.04
C ALA A 29 7.76 7.35 8.56
N THR A 30 7.85 8.59 8.11
CA THR A 30 8.85 9.55 8.58
C THR A 30 8.17 10.76 9.19
N GLY A 31 8.87 11.47 10.07
CA GLY A 31 8.39 12.72 10.65
C GLY A 31 8.55 12.79 12.16
N THR A 32 7.67 13.53 12.82
CA THR A 32 7.69 13.77 14.27
C THR A 32 6.50 13.10 14.95
N LEU A 33 6.46 13.15 16.29
CA LEU A 33 5.40 12.52 17.10
C LEU A 33 3.97 12.89 16.65
N ASN A 34 3.79 14.08 16.05
CA ASN A 34 2.48 14.62 15.67
C ASN A 34 2.26 14.75 14.16
N LEU A 35 3.29 14.53 13.34
CA LEU A 35 3.19 14.65 11.89
C LEU A 35 4.02 13.55 11.23
N VAL A 36 3.32 12.50 10.83
CA VAL A 36 3.87 11.37 10.09
C VAL A 36 3.41 11.42 8.64
N ASN A 37 4.34 11.12 7.73
CA ASN A 37 4.08 11.07 6.29
C ASN A 37 4.81 9.87 5.66
N ILE A 38 4.31 9.45 4.50
CA ILE A 38 4.95 8.48 3.61
C ILE A 38 5.14 9.13 2.25
N ARG A 39 6.20 8.76 1.52
CA ARG A 39 6.43 9.34 0.19
C ARG A 39 5.61 8.57 -0.84
N VAL A 40 5.21 9.27 -1.89
CA VAL A 40 4.54 8.65 -3.06
C VAL A 40 5.42 7.56 -3.67
N SER A 41 6.74 7.76 -3.70
CA SER A 41 7.70 6.76 -4.18
C SER A 41 7.70 5.47 -3.37
N ASP A 42 7.34 5.53 -2.08
CA ASP A 42 7.30 4.36 -1.21
C ASP A 42 6.04 3.55 -1.49
N VAL A 43 4.91 4.22 -1.75
CA VAL A 43 3.65 3.59 -2.18
C VAL A 43 3.80 2.91 -3.55
N GLN A 44 4.52 3.55 -4.47
CA GLN A 44 4.74 3.02 -5.83
C GLN A 44 5.60 1.75 -5.87
N ARG A 45 6.43 1.51 -4.86
CA ARG A 45 7.31 0.33 -4.78
C ARG A 45 6.62 -0.90 -4.20
N ILE A 46 5.34 -0.81 -3.86
CA ILE A 46 4.61 -1.95 -3.30
C ILE A 46 4.36 -2.97 -4.39
N GLU A 47 5.09 -4.07 -4.31
CA GLU A 47 4.88 -5.23 -5.16
C GLU A 47 3.71 -6.06 -4.62
N LEU A 48 2.55 -5.88 -5.24
CA LEU A 48 1.40 -6.75 -5.02
C LEU A 48 1.66 -8.08 -5.73
N SER A 49 2.38 -9.00 -5.08
CA SER A 49 2.59 -10.34 -5.61
C SER A 49 1.26 -11.10 -5.62
N PRO A 50 0.70 -11.48 -6.78
CA PRO A 50 -0.43 -12.38 -6.83
C PRO A 50 0.09 -13.77 -6.48
N ARG A 51 -0.29 -14.27 -5.31
CA ARG A 51 -0.08 -15.66 -4.90
C ARG A 51 -1.23 -16.53 -5.36
#